data_AF-A0A3B8WHG8-F1
#
_entry.id   AF-A0A3B8WHG8-F1
#
_cell.length_a   1.000
_cell.length_b   1.000
_cell.length_c   1.000
_cell.angle_alpha   90.00
_cell.angle_beta   90.00
_cell.angle_gamma   90.00
#
_symmetry.space_group_name_H-M   'P 1'
#
loop_
_entity.id
_entity.type
_entity.pdbx_description
1 polymer ?
#
loop_
_entity_poly.entity_id
_entity_poly.type
_entity_poly.pdbx_seq_one_letter_code
_entity_poly.pdbx_strand_id
1 'polypeptide(L)'
;TFRHDDLQIWCGDYFQLVPDDLKHIRLVYDRAALIALPPEMRKSYVNHLTAIIPDDTRILLITLDYDSSEMQGPPFNVTDDEVFRLYG
;
A
#
# COMPACT_ATOMS: atom_id res chain seq x y z
N THR A 1 -8.19 1.67 18.39
CA THR A 1 -7.46 2.78 17.74
C THR A 1 -6.70 3.56 18.79
N PHE A 2 -5.46 3.92 18.52
CA PHE A 2 -4.64 4.80 19.36
C PHE A 2 -4.59 6.18 18.73
N ARG A 3 -4.58 7.25 19.53
CA ARG A 3 -4.62 8.64 19.05
C ARG A 3 -3.70 9.54 19.88
N HIS A 4 -3.01 10.46 19.21
CA HIS A 4 -2.24 11.54 19.81
C HIS A 4 -2.21 12.73 18.83
N ASP A 5 -2.76 13.87 19.24
CA ASP A 5 -2.96 15.05 18.37
C ASP A 5 -3.59 14.67 17.02
N ASP A 6 -2.92 15.00 15.92
CA ASP A 6 -3.33 14.72 14.54
C ASP A 6 -2.95 13.32 14.04
N LEU A 7 -2.37 12.48 14.91
CA LEU A 7 -1.98 11.11 14.59
C LEU A 7 -3.00 10.10 15.14
N GLN A 8 -3.53 9.26 14.24
CA GLN A 8 -4.33 8.09 14.60
C GLN A 8 -3.71 6.81 14.06
N ILE A 9 -3.56 5.81 14.93
CA ILE A 9 -3.10 4.46 14.59
C ILE A 9 -4.28 3.50 14.70
N TRP A 10 -4.58 2.84 13.60
CA TRP A 10 -5.59 1.79 13.51
C TRP A 10 -4.89 0.46 13.67
N CYS A 11 -5.31 -0.33 14.67
CA CYS A 11 -4.78 -1.66 14.91
C CYS A 11 -5.85 -2.65 14.49
N GLY A 12 -5.67 -3.24 13.32
CA GLY A 12 -6.62 -4.14 12.69
C GLY A 12 -6.05 -4.64 11.37
N ASP A 13 -6.89 -5.36 10.63
CA ASP A 13 -6.56 -5.80 9.29
C ASP A 13 -6.84 -4.68 8.29
N TYR A 14 -5.86 -4.38 7.44
CA TYR A 14 -5.97 -3.41 6.37
C TYR A 14 -7.15 -3.72 5.44
N PHE A 15 -7.41 -5.01 5.16
CA PHE A 15 -8.49 -5.44 4.26
C PHE A 15 -9.90 -5.27 4.86
N GLN A 16 -10.01 -4.83 6.12
CA GLN A 16 -11.28 -4.52 6.76
C GLN A 16 -11.67 -3.04 6.66
N LEU A 17 -10.79 -2.19 6.12
CA LEU A 17 -11.11 -0.78 5.90
C LEU A 17 -12.18 -0.64 4.83
N VAL A 18 -13.08 0.32 5.02
CA VAL A 18 -14.16 0.65 4.07
C VAL A 18 -14.04 2.11 3.61
N PRO A 19 -14.68 2.51 2.50
CA PRO A 19 -14.58 3.87 1.98
C PRO A 19 -14.93 4.96 3.00
N ASP A 20 -15.90 4.70 3.89
CA ASP A 20 -16.30 5.64 4.94
C ASP A 20 -15.20 5.94 5.97
N ASP A 21 -14.27 5.00 6.19
CA ASP A 21 -13.13 5.17 7.08
C ASP A 21 -12.12 6.17 6.51
N LEU A 22 -12.02 6.24 5.18
CA LEU A 22 -10.97 6.96 4.45
C LEU A 22 -11.47 8.17 3.65
N LYS A 23 -12.78 8.47 3.70
CA LYS A 23 -13.43 9.54 2.92
C LYS A 23 -12.80 10.94 3.00
N HIS A 24 -11.95 11.20 4.00
CA HIS A 24 -11.29 12.49 4.21
C HIS A 24 -9.81 12.53 3.79
N ILE A 25 -9.23 11.38 3.43
CA ILE A 25 -7.82 11.33 3.05
C ILE A 25 -7.63 11.97 1.67
N ARG A 26 -6.43 12.54 1.46
CA ARG A 26 -6.02 13.14 0.18
C ARG A 26 -4.73 12.58 -0.35
N LEU A 27 -3.97 11.89 0.50
CA LEU A 27 -2.65 11.36 0.20
C LEU A 27 -2.52 9.97 0.83
N VAL A 28 -1.86 9.06 0.11
CA VAL A 28 -1.38 7.78 0.63
C VAL A 28 0.13 7.80 0.55
N TYR A 29 0.79 7.38 1.63
CA TYR A 29 2.23 7.14 1.65
C TYR A 29 2.47 5.65 1.83
N ASP A 30 2.85 4.96 0.75
CA ASP A 30 3.12 3.52 0.75
C ASP A 30 4.62 3.29 0.70
N ARG A 31 5.19 3.05 1.88
CA ARG A 31 6.59 2.69 2.05
C ARG A 31 6.66 1.51 2.98
N ALA A 32 7.37 0.46 2.56
CA ALA A 32 7.44 -0.80 3.30
C ALA A 32 6.06 -1.46 3.57
N ALA A 33 5.05 -1.15 2.76
CA ALA A 33 3.73 -1.79 2.80
C ALA A 33 3.56 -2.73 1.60
N LEU A 34 3.50 -2.22 0.36
CA LEU A 34 3.40 -3.06 -0.85
C LEU A 34 4.54 -4.08 -0.93
N ILE A 35 5.77 -3.62 -0.71
CA ILE A 35 6.99 -4.46 -0.76
C ILE A 35 7.12 -5.41 0.44
N ALA A 36 6.28 -5.31 1.47
CA ALA A 36 6.23 -6.28 2.55
C ALA A 36 5.35 -7.49 2.21
N LEU A 37 4.56 -7.41 1.13
CA LEU A 37 3.61 -8.43 0.74
C LEU A 37 4.20 -9.43 -0.27
N PRO A 38 3.91 -10.73 -0.12
CA PRO A 38 4.17 -11.74 -1.15
C PRO A 38 3.51 -11.37 -2.49
N PRO A 39 4.09 -11.74 -3.65
CA PRO A 39 3.59 -11.37 -4.98
C PRO A 39 2.09 -11.64 -5.19
N GLU A 40 1.58 -12.77 -4.69
CA GLU A 40 0.20 -13.18 -4.83
C GLU A 40 -0.81 -12.28 -4.12
N MET A 41 -0.37 -11.52 -3.09
CA MET A 41 -1.23 -10.62 -2.32
C MET A 41 -1.28 -9.20 -2.89
N ARG A 42 -0.27 -8.79 -3.66
CA ARG A 42 -0.09 -7.39 -4.09
C ARG A 42 -1.26 -6.88 -4.93
N LYS A 43 -1.77 -7.69 -5.85
CA LYS A 43 -2.94 -7.31 -6.66
C LYS A 43 -4.17 -7.04 -5.79
N SER A 44 -4.44 -7.92 -4.82
CA SER A 44 -5.57 -7.73 -3.89
C SER A 44 -5.37 -6.50 -3.01
N TYR A 45 -4.14 -6.23 -2.56
CA TYR A 45 -3.80 -5.03 -1.79
C TYR A 45 -4.06 -3.74 -2.57
N VAL A 46 -3.58 -3.66 -3.82
CA VAL A 46 -3.77 -2.47 -4.67
C VAL A 46 -5.23 -2.29 -5.06
N ASN A 47 -5.91 -3.37 -5.46
CA ASN A 47 -7.35 -3.32 -5.77
C ASN A 47 -8.18 -2.86 -4.57
N HIS A 48 -7.82 -3.32 -3.36
CA HIS A 48 -8.49 -2.87 -2.16
C HIS A 48 -8.22 -1.39 -1.92
N LEU A 49 -6.95 -0.95 -1.99
CA LEU A 49 -6.57 0.45 -1.81
C LEU A 49 -7.37 1.37 -2.73
N THR A 50 -7.34 1.10 -4.03
CA THR A 50 -7.98 1.96 -5.04
C THR A 50 -9.50 1.94 -4.94
N ALA A 51 -10.11 0.90 -4.36
CA ALA A 51 -11.55 0.83 -4.13
C ALA A 51 -12.03 1.61 -2.90
N ILE A 52 -11.16 1.85 -1.91
CA ILE A 52 -11.55 2.47 -0.63
C ILE A 52 -11.08 3.92 -0.46
N ILE A 53 -10.15 4.39 -1.29
CA ILE A 53 -9.70 5.78 -1.25
C ILE A 53 -10.56 6.67 -2.16
N PRO A 54 -10.72 7.97 -1.84
CA PRO A 54 -11.38 8.93 -2.74
C PRO A 54 -10.64 9.09 -4.09
N ASP A 55 -11.38 9.35 -5.17
CA ASP A 55 -10.85 9.48 -6.55
C ASP A 55 -9.68 10.48 -6.69
N ASP A 56 -9.70 11.61 -5.97
CA ASP A 56 -8.66 12.64 -6.05
C ASP A 56 -7.43 12.37 -5.15
N THR A 57 -7.34 11.16 -4.58
CA THR A 57 -6.24 10.78 -3.69
C THR A 57 -4.96 10.54 -4.49
N ARG A 58 -3.85 11.15 -4.07
CA ARG A 58 -2.53 10.87 -4.66
C ARG A 58 -1.75 9.87 -3.82
N ILE A 59 -1.13 8.90 -4.49
CA ILE A 59 -0.32 7.86 -3.84
C ILE A 59 1.17 8.19 -4.08
N LEU A 60 1.94 8.30 -3.00
CA LEU A 60 3.40 8.27 -3.04
C LEU A 60 3.85 6.86 -2.67
N LEU A 61 4.29 6.10 -3.67
CA LEU A 61 4.76 4.72 -3.54
C LEU A 61 6.29 4.68 -3.55
N ILE A 62 6.88 3.95 -2.60
CA ILE A 62 8.32 3.69 -2.51
C ILE A 62 8.56 2.18 -2.60
N THR A 63 9.12 1.73 -3.72
CA THR A 63 9.52 0.34 -3.97
C THR A 63 11.05 0.17 -3.93
N LEU A 64 11.50 -1.07 -4.05
CA LEU A 64 12.90 -1.42 -4.25
C LEU A 64 12.99 -2.32 -5.49
N ASP A 65 13.88 -1.95 -6.42
CA ASP A 65 14.23 -2.75 -7.59
C ASP A 65 15.67 -3.23 -7.42
N TYR A 66 15.83 -4.53 -7.20
CA TYR A 66 17.13 -5.17 -6.94
C TYR A 66 17.13 -6.62 -7.44
N ASP A 67 18.30 -7.24 -7.57
CA ASP A 67 18.38 -8.64 -8.01
C ASP A 67 17.81 -9.59 -6.94
N SER A 68 16.73 -10.30 -7.28
CA SER A 68 16.04 -11.22 -6.37
C SER A 68 16.91 -12.39 -5.85
N SER A 69 18.07 -12.64 -6.46
CA SER A 69 19.07 -13.60 -5.94
C SER A 69 19.79 -13.09 -4.70
N GLU A 70 19.84 -11.77 -4.48
CA GLU A 70 20.51 -11.15 -3.33
C GLU A 70 19.68 -11.29 -2.05
N MET A 71 18.35 -11.29 -2.15
CA MET A 71 17.45 -11.36 -1.00
C MET A 71 16.04 -11.83 -1.39
N GLN A 72 15.49 -12.79 -0.63
CA GLN A 72 14.14 -13.35 -0.86
C GLN A 72 13.00 -12.53 -0.23
N GLY A 73 13.31 -11.47 0.51
CA GLY A 73 12.36 -10.54 1.14
C GLY A 73 11.84 -10.98 2.52
N PRO A 74 11.04 -10.12 3.19
CA PRO A 74 10.80 -8.72 2.85
C PRO A 74 11.99 -7.80 3.24
N PRO A 75 12.15 -6.64 2.58
CA PRO A 75 11.31 -6.15 1.49
C PRO A 75 11.51 -6.98 0.22
N PHE A 76 10.44 -7.31 -0.48
CA PHE A 76 10.51 -8.00 -1.76
C PHE A 76 10.84 -7.01 -2.89
N ASN A 77 11.50 -7.51 -3.93
CA ASN A 77 11.68 -6.78 -5.18
C ASN A 77 10.31 -6.49 -5.83
N VAL A 78 10.09 -5.22 -6.20
CA VAL A 78 8.95 -4.74 -6.98
C VAL A 78 9.48 -3.78 -8.04
N THR A 79 9.49 -4.25 -9.28
CA THR A 79 10.02 -3.52 -10.44
C THR A 79 9.04 -2.47 -10.96
N ASP A 80 9.53 -1.52 -11.75
CA ASP A 80 8.70 -0.51 -12.42
C ASP A 80 7.58 -1.13 -13.27
N ASP A 81 7.88 -2.23 -13.98
CA ASP A 81 6.90 -2.97 -14.78
C ASP A 81 5.78 -3.56 -13.91
N GLU A 82 6.10 -4.01 -12.69
CA GLU A 82 5.08 -4.49 -11.76
C GLU A 82 4.23 -3.35 -11.22
N VAL A 83 4.84 -2.21 -10.89
CA VAL A 83 4.12 -1.00 -10.48
C VAL A 83 3.13 -0.58 -11.58
N PHE A 84 3.56 -0.54 -12.84
CA PHE A 84 2.68 -0.20 -13.96
C PHE A 84 1.54 -1.21 -14.15
N ARG A 85 1.78 -2.51 -13.97
CA ARG A 85 0.71 -3.52 -14.03
C ARG A 85 -0.29 -3.42 -12.90
N LEU A 86 0.12 -2.92 -11.73
CA LEU A 86 -0.72 -2.82 -10.55
C LEU A 86 -1.53 -1.51 -10.51
N TYR A 87 -0.95 -0.40 -10.94
CA TYR A 87 -1.52 0.95 -10.79
C TYR A 87 -1.79 1.71 -12.09
N GLY A 88 -1.29 1.22 -13.23
CA GLY A 88 -1.38 1.88 -14.55
C GLY A 88 -2.66 1.59 -15.32
#